data_AF-A0A1I8H6E3-F1
#
_entry.id   AF-A0A1I8H6E3-F1
#
_cell.length_a   1.000
_cell.length_b   1.000
_cell.length_c   1.000
_cell.angle_alpha   90.00
_cell.angle_beta   90.00
_cell.angle_gamma   90.00
#
_symmetry.space_group_name_H-M   'P 1'
#
loop_
_entity.id
_entity.type
_entity.pdbx_description
1 polymer ?
#
loop_
_entity_poly.entity_id
_entity_poly.type
_entity_poly.pdbx_seq_one_letter_code
_entity_poly.pdbx_strand_id
1 'polypeptide(L)'
;MSQDSPALDRHSIETGLGSITWWGFSPALDLQQVWLDANRPEPAQTMLIVGSGDQRHLLTTLARLRRHCTSSTPLKIFVLETDCSLYCRAMLQLLLCLDTRASVQERAELFLELYGNTLVREQTVDHVTRLCPMLIRLVTDPEFCQQTAPMLQLGDLKFRERDIMEAVFKFWKQGLADRKGFDAQLCWDLRLRQHLGVRYDAIPNVFDWDHQMRLVERPNGAQVSRPEYLHWRTKGVAFRLREAAYDASNRTLCSGIVLSVAGERHARRGYWGDIVCSPYLGWGLVSEWPDYDRSANGQRVNSVGAVCEYNVCSVMHELSTGTRYEQQQQQAEGATATVTEIIEEETEEAGEAKQDDSKVEKLPESSDKGDAKFRGQIQLASFSNSTAHLLADEGVAQLFSESAVLVVESALYMLELRQDQVAQFADRVATFAASIGAKPLRQLDPEKDAHLRQMSEEVPAGGGNASEAPAAPPAAAAAAEGYLQKRSRILHRWERVYCRLLDGGRLAYASEPPNGESTASDW
;
A
#
# COMPACT_ATOMS: atom_id res chain seq x y z
N MET A 1 -31.39 1.19 34.72
CA MET A 1 -31.73 1.55 33.33
C MET A 1 -31.18 2.94 33.06
N SER A 2 -30.04 3.01 32.39
CA SER A 2 -29.67 4.10 31.50
C SER A 2 -28.88 3.45 30.36
N GLN A 3 -29.64 2.86 29.44
CA GLN A 3 -29.15 2.39 28.16
C GLN A 3 -28.89 3.62 27.29
N ASP A 4 -27.79 4.30 27.53
CA ASP A 4 -27.20 5.23 26.57
C ASP A 4 -25.80 4.72 26.27
N SER A 5 -25.72 3.62 25.52
CA SER A 5 -24.50 3.30 24.77
C SER A 5 -24.39 4.36 23.68
N PRO A 6 -23.42 5.28 23.75
CA PRO A 6 -23.30 6.30 22.72
C PRO A 6 -23.02 5.58 21.41
N ALA A 7 -23.78 5.91 20.37
CA ALA A 7 -23.36 5.67 19.01
C ALA A 7 -21.89 6.08 18.92
N LEU A 8 -20.99 5.14 18.59
CA LEU A 8 -19.62 5.47 18.23
C LEU A 8 -19.73 6.50 17.12
N ASP A 9 -19.46 7.75 17.50
CA ASP A 9 -19.77 8.92 16.70
C ASP A 9 -18.94 8.80 15.42
N ARG A 10 -19.59 8.97 14.26
CA ARG A 10 -18.92 8.98 12.95
C ARG A 10 -17.63 9.80 13.01
N HIS A 11 -17.68 10.93 13.73
CA HIS A 11 -16.53 11.79 14.00
C HIS A 11 -15.31 11.07 14.62
N SER A 12 -15.52 10.11 15.53
CA SER A 12 -14.44 9.32 16.15
C SER A 12 -13.74 8.40 15.15
N ILE A 13 -14.50 7.80 14.22
CA ILE A 13 -13.96 7.00 13.11
C ILE A 13 -13.14 7.89 12.16
N GLU A 14 -13.71 9.04 11.74
CA GLU A 14 -13.02 9.95 10.80
C GLU A 14 -11.71 10.49 11.42
N THR A 15 -11.75 10.83 12.71
CA THR A 15 -10.58 11.36 13.43
C THR A 15 -9.55 10.29 13.78
N GLY A 16 -9.95 9.02 13.98
CA GLY A 16 -9.03 7.91 14.25
C GLY A 16 -8.30 7.43 13.00
N LEU A 17 -9.04 7.03 11.96
CA LEU A 17 -8.46 6.45 10.75
C LEU A 17 -7.77 7.50 9.86
N GLY A 18 -8.21 8.75 9.94
CA GLY A 18 -7.67 9.86 9.15
C GLY A 18 -8.24 9.94 7.74
N SER A 19 -7.67 10.83 6.95
CA SER A 19 -8.09 11.06 5.56
C SER A 19 -7.25 10.27 4.56
N ILE A 20 -5.99 9.97 4.87
CA ILE A 20 -5.07 9.21 4.01
C ILE A 20 -4.82 7.82 4.59
N THR A 21 -5.08 6.78 3.79
CA THR A 21 -4.79 5.40 4.17
C THR A 21 -3.33 5.11 3.84
N TRP A 22 -2.42 5.18 4.82
CA TRP A 22 -0.99 4.91 4.60
C TRP A 22 -0.64 3.41 4.57
N TRP A 23 -1.52 2.58 5.13
CA TRP A 23 -1.48 1.14 5.08
C TRP A 23 -2.91 0.60 5.11
N GLY A 24 -3.14 -0.56 4.50
CA GLY A 24 -4.46 -1.18 4.50
C GLY A 24 -4.79 -1.93 5.80
N PHE A 25 -6.01 -2.47 5.85
CA PHE A 25 -6.63 -3.11 7.02
C PHE A 25 -6.74 -4.62 6.87
N SER A 26 -5.81 -5.27 6.18
CA SER A 26 -5.85 -6.71 5.98
C SER A 26 -4.46 -7.30 5.70
N PRO A 27 -4.28 -8.62 5.89
CA PRO A 27 -3.05 -9.28 5.49
C PRO A 27 -2.81 -9.18 3.98
N ALA A 28 -1.54 -9.15 3.60
CA ALA A 28 -1.13 -9.17 2.20
C ALA A 28 -1.67 -10.40 1.45
N LEU A 29 -2.06 -10.19 0.19
CA LEU A 29 -2.52 -11.24 -0.71
C LEU A 29 -1.57 -11.36 -1.89
N ASP A 30 -1.32 -12.60 -2.29
CA ASP A 30 -0.86 -12.93 -3.63
C ASP A 30 -2.07 -12.97 -4.56
N LEU A 31 -2.25 -11.92 -5.36
CA LEU A 31 -3.44 -11.80 -6.22
C LEU A 31 -3.44 -12.84 -7.33
N GLN A 32 -2.29 -13.37 -7.75
CA GLN A 32 -2.26 -14.48 -8.70
C GLN A 32 -2.80 -15.76 -8.08
N GLN A 33 -2.42 -16.05 -6.84
CA GLN A 33 -2.98 -17.20 -6.13
C GLN A 33 -4.51 -17.06 -5.98
N VAL A 34 -4.99 -15.86 -5.64
CA VAL A 34 -6.45 -15.60 -5.54
C VAL A 34 -7.18 -15.85 -6.85
N TRP A 35 -6.58 -15.47 -7.98
CA TRP A 35 -7.12 -15.73 -9.31
C TRP A 35 -7.18 -17.24 -9.62
N LEU A 36 -6.12 -17.98 -9.32
CA LEU A 36 -6.06 -19.43 -9.53
C LEU A 36 -7.04 -20.20 -8.62
N ASP A 37 -7.16 -19.78 -7.35
CA ASP A 37 -8.14 -20.33 -6.40
C ASP A 37 -9.59 -20.16 -6.87
N ALA A 38 -9.86 -19.19 -7.74
CA ALA A 38 -11.16 -18.98 -8.38
C ALA A 38 -11.38 -19.91 -9.59
N ASN A 39 -10.65 -21.03 -9.67
CA ASN A 39 -10.69 -22.02 -10.75
C ASN A 39 -10.38 -21.44 -12.13
N ARG A 40 -9.42 -20.51 -12.22
CA ARG A 40 -8.96 -19.95 -13.49
C ARG A 40 -7.76 -20.75 -14.01
N PRO A 41 -7.80 -21.23 -15.26
CA PRO A 41 -6.83 -22.21 -15.75
C PRO A 41 -5.44 -21.62 -16.01
N GLU A 42 -5.36 -20.34 -16.36
CA GLU A 42 -4.11 -19.63 -16.66
C GLU A 42 -3.92 -18.46 -15.71
N PRO A 43 -2.66 -18.07 -15.39
CA PRO A 43 -2.40 -16.88 -14.60
C PRO A 43 -3.01 -15.60 -15.20
N ALA A 44 -3.50 -14.69 -14.37
CA ALA A 44 -3.99 -13.41 -14.85
C ALA A 44 -2.82 -12.61 -15.46
N GLN A 45 -3.11 -11.91 -16.55
CA GLN A 45 -2.21 -11.01 -17.26
C GLN A 45 -2.46 -9.55 -16.89
N THR A 46 -3.66 -9.21 -16.41
CA THR A 46 -4.03 -7.82 -16.11
C THR A 46 -4.77 -7.70 -14.78
N MET A 47 -4.22 -6.88 -13.89
CA MET A 47 -4.74 -6.63 -12.54
C MET A 47 -4.93 -5.15 -12.26
N LEU A 48 -5.89 -4.79 -11.41
CA LEU A 48 -6.15 -3.45 -10.92
C LEU A 48 -6.15 -3.43 -9.38
N ILE A 49 -5.43 -2.52 -8.76
CA ILE A 49 -5.41 -2.30 -7.30
C ILE A 49 -5.91 -0.88 -7.05
N VAL A 50 -6.99 -0.75 -6.26
CA VAL A 50 -7.70 0.52 -6.03
C VAL A 50 -7.71 0.89 -4.55
N GLY A 51 -7.00 1.97 -4.22
CA GLY A 51 -7.01 2.58 -2.89
C GLY A 51 -6.38 1.71 -1.80
N SER A 52 -5.44 0.82 -2.15
CA SER A 52 -4.76 -0.06 -1.19
C SER A 52 -3.98 0.76 -0.16
N GLY A 53 -3.51 1.94 -0.54
CA GLY A 53 -2.75 2.85 0.33
C GLY A 53 -1.30 2.40 0.57
N ASP A 54 -1.06 1.09 0.49
CA ASP A 54 0.26 0.48 0.53
C ASP A 54 0.49 -0.57 -0.57
N GLN A 55 1.74 -1.06 -0.62
CA GLN A 55 2.22 -1.97 -1.66
C GLN A 55 2.24 -3.44 -1.24
N ARG A 56 1.54 -3.85 -0.19
CA ARG A 56 1.62 -5.24 0.28
C ARG A 56 1.09 -6.23 -0.76
N HIS A 57 -0.05 -5.93 -1.40
CA HIS A 57 -0.63 -6.79 -2.43
C HIS A 57 0.22 -6.76 -3.70
N LEU A 58 0.69 -5.58 -4.09
CA LEU A 58 1.58 -5.39 -5.23
C LEU A 58 2.88 -6.20 -5.05
N LEU A 59 3.63 -5.95 -3.99
CA LEU A 59 4.93 -6.58 -3.74
C LEU A 59 4.79 -8.09 -3.53
N THR A 60 3.77 -8.54 -2.80
CA THR A 60 3.52 -9.97 -2.59
C THR A 60 3.23 -10.68 -3.91
N THR A 61 2.39 -10.10 -4.76
CA THR A 61 2.07 -10.66 -6.08
C THR A 61 3.27 -10.66 -7.01
N LEU A 62 4.07 -9.58 -7.01
CA LEU A 62 5.29 -9.49 -7.82
C LEU A 62 6.35 -10.51 -7.37
N ALA A 63 6.58 -10.64 -6.06
CA ALA A 63 7.56 -11.57 -5.50
C ALA A 63 7.23 -13.02 -5.87
N ARG A 64 5.95 -13.37 -5.77
CA ARG A 64 5.46 -14.74 -5.97
C ARG A 64 5.11 -15.05 -7.41
N LEU A 65 5.30 -14.11 -8.33
CA LEU A 65 4.93 -14.27 -9.73
C LEU A 65 5.55 -15.53 -10.36
N ARG A 66 6.82 -15.82 -10.06
CA ARG A 66 7.52 -17.03 -10.54
C ARG A 66 6.94 -18.34 -10.01
N ARG A 67 6.18 -18.33 -8.91
CA ARG A 67 5.45 -19.51 -8.41
C ARG A 67 4.30 -19.91 -9.34
N HIS A 68 3.77 -18.94 -10.09
CA HIS A 68 2.60 -19.10 -10.97
C HIS A 68 2.95 -19.06 -12.45
N CYS A 69 4.15 -18.59 -12.81
CA CYS A 69 4.55 -18.38 -14.19
C CYS A 69 4.65 -19.69 -14.99
N THR A 70 3.68 -19.90 -15.86
CA THR A 70 3.73 -20.84 -17.00
C THR A 70 3.81 -20.12 -18.34
N SER A 71 3.61 -18.79 -18.37
CA SER A 71 3.50 -17.96 -19.58
C SER A 71 4.64 -16.96 -19.70
N SER A 72 5.08 -16.68 -20.93
CA SER A 72 6.04 -15.62 -21.28
C SER A 72 5.40 -14.22 -21.33
N THR A 73 4.08 -14.11 -21.16
CA THR A 73 3.38 -12.82 -21.29
C THR A 73 3.56 -11.98 -20.02
N PRO A 74 3.92 -10.70 -20.13
CA PRO A 74 4.13 -9.86 -18.96
C PRO A 74 2.85 -9.53 -18.21
N LEU A 75 2.89 -9.67 -16.87
CA LEU A 75 1.83 -9.21 -15.98
C LEU A 75 1.77 -7.67 -15.95
N LYS A 76 0.55 -7.14 -16.11
CA LYS A 76 0.21 -5.72 -16.07
C LYS A 76 -0.55 -5.42 -14.79
N ILE A 77 -0.01 -4.56 -13.92
CA ILE A 77 -0.70 -4.14 -12.69
C ILE A 77 -0.95 -2.64 -12.76
N PHE A 78 -2.22 -2.26 -12.68
CA PHE A 78 -2.67 -0.88 -12.58
C PHE A 78 -2.89 -0.53 -11.11
N VAL A 79 -2.38 0.62 -10.69
CA VAL A 79 -2.55 1.14 -9.33
C VAL A 79 -3.30 2.47 -9.41
N LEU A 80 -4.43 2.54 -8.71
CA LEU A 80 -5.27 3.72 -8.60
C LEU A 80 -5.32 4.15 -7.14
N GLU A 81 -4.76 5.32 -6.83
CA GLU A 81 -4.74 5.87 -5.47
C GLU A 81 -5.44 7.23 -5.40
N THR A 82 -5.88 7.59 -4.20
CA THR A 82 -6.65 8.83 -3.98
C THR A 82 -5.77 10.08 -3.85
N ASP A 83 -4.46 9.92 -3.68
CA ASP A 83 -3.51 11.01 -3.44
C ASP A 83 -2.15 10.71 -4.07
N CYS A 84 -1.53 11.73 -4.69
CA CYS A 84 -0.23 11.57 -5.36
C CYS A 84 0.91 11.18 -4.41
N SER A 85 0.83 11.51 -3.12
CA SER A 85 1.82 11.08 -2.13
C SER A 85 1.86 9.55 -1.98
N LEU A 86 0.75 8.86 -2.24
CA LEU A 86 0.69 7.39 -2.22
C LEU A 86 1.44 6.81 -3.42
N TYR A 87 1.34 7.43 -4.61
CA TYR A 87 2.16 7.06 -5.76
C TYR A 87 3.66 7.29 -5.49
N CYS A 88 4.02 8.43 -4.89
CA CYS A 88 5.40 8.70 -4.49
C CYS A 88 5.94 7.64 -3.52
N ARG A 89 5.13 7.23 -2.53
CA ARG A 89 5.51 6.17 -1.57
C ARG A 89 5.62 4.82 -2.26
N ALA A 90 4.71 4.51 -3.18
CA ALA A 90 4.74 3.29 -3.99
C ALA A 90 6.06 3.17 -4.75
N MET A 91 6.46 4.24 -5.45
CA MET A 91 7.71 4.30 -6.21
C MET A 91 8.92 4.13 -5.30
N LEU A 92 8.99 4.86 -4.19
CA LEU A 92 10.10 4.75 -3.23
C LEU A 92 10.23 3.33 -2.68
N GLN A 93 9.12 2.73 -2.23
CA GLN A 93 9.10 1.40 -1.64
C GLN A 93 9.42 0.30 -2.66
N LEU A 94 8.90 0.42 -3.88
CA LEU A 94 9.22 -0.52 -4.95
C LEU A 94 10.71 -0.47 -5.31
N LEU A 95 11.25 0.74 -5.52
CA LEU A 95 12.67 0.90 -5.85
C LEU A 95 13.58 0.41 -4.71
N LEU A 96 13.20 0.65 -3.45
CA LEU A 96 13.90 0.08 -2.30
C LEU A 96 13.92 -1.46 -2.31
N CYS A 97 12.81 -2.11 -2.66
CA CYS A 97 12.75 -3.57 -2.78
C CYS A 97 13.63 -4.12 -3.91
N LEU A 98 13.94 -3.28 -4.91
CA LEU A 98 14.68 -3.65 -6.12
C LEU A 98 16.16 -3.23 -6.07
N ASP A 99 16.56 -2.46 -5.06
CA ASP A 99 17.94 -2.06 -4.88
C ASP A 99 18.80 -3.28 -4.54
N THR A 100 19.68 -3.71 -5.43
CA THR A 100 20.54 -4.90 -5.22
C THR A 100 21.80 -4.59 -4.39
N ARG A 101 22.01 -3.33 -4.04
CA ARG A 101 23.26 -2.83 -3.44
C ARG A 101 23.29 -3.00 -1.92
N ALA A 102 22.13 -3.17 -1.31
CA ALA A 102 21.96 -3.44 0.11
C ALA A 102 21.46 -4.87 0.35
N SER A 103 21.77 -5.43 1.52
CA SER A 103 21.29 -6.75 1.89
C SER A 103 19.76 -6.79 1.96
N VAL A 104 19.15 -7.98 1.77
CA VAL A 104 17.69 -8.18 1.94
C VAL A 104 17.22 -7.66 3.29
N GLN A 105 18.00 -7.93 4.33
CA GLN A 105 17.73 -7.54 5.70
C GLN A 105 17.70 -6.01 5.88
N GLU A 106 18.72 -5.30 5.41
CA GLU A 106 18.78 -3.84 5.51
C GLU A 106 17.63 -3.17 4.74
N ARG A 107 17.29 -3.71 3.56
CA ARG A 107 16.17 -3.21 2.76
C ARG A 107 14.85 -3.41 3.47
N ALA A 108 14.63 -4.57 4.09
CA ALA A 108 13.41 -4.87 4.84
C ALA A 108 13.27 -3.95 6.05
N GLU A 109 14.36 -3.70 6.78
CA GLU A 109 14.36 -2.75 7.89
C GLU A 109 14.01 -1.33 7.45
N LEU A 110 14.65 -0.83 6.38
CA LEU A 110 14.36 0.48 5.80
C LEU A 110 12.90 0.56 5.33
N PHE A 111 12.39 -0.50 4.69
CA PHE A 111 11.02 -0.56 4.22
C PHE A 111 10.03 -0.46 5.37
N LEU A 112 10.22 -1.23 6.44
CA LEU A 112 9.33 -1.24 7.61
C LEU A 112 9.33 0.11 8.33
N GLU A 113 10.49 0.74 8.47
CA GLU A 113 10.60 2.10 9.01
C GLU A 113 9.80 3.12 8.19
N LEU A 114 9.95 3.10 6.87
CA LEU A 114 9.22 3.99 5.96
C LEU A 114 7.72 3.64 5.87
N TYR A 115 7.37 2.38 6.11
CA TYR A 115 6.01 1.87 6.04
C TYR A 115 5.16 2.36 7.22
N GLY A 116 5.65 2.19 8.45
CA GLY A 116 4.82 2.27 9.65
C GLY A 116 5.29 3.23 10.76
N ASN A 117 6.43 3.90 10.61
CA ASN A 117 6.94 4.78 11.67
C ASN A 117 6.81 6.27 11.31
N THR A 118 6.26 7.06 12.23
CA THR A 118 6.28 8.53 12.17
C THR A 118 7.69 9.09 12.40
N LEU A 119 8.53 8.36 13.13
CA LEU A 119 9.92 8.69 13.39
C LEU A 119 10.83 7.56 12.94
N VAL A 120 11.88 7.93 12.23
CA VAL A 120 12.86 7.01 11.66
C VAL A 120 14.26 7.42 12.11
N ARG A 121 15.22 6.55 11.83
CA ARG A 121 16.64 6.87 12.03
C ARG A 121 17.09 7.94 11.03
N GLU A 122 18.11 8.71 11.38
CA GLU A 122 18.72 9.68 10.46
C GLU A 122 19.20 9.03 9.16
N GLN A 123 19.77 7.82 9.23
CA GLN A 123 20.20 7.06 8.05
C GLN A 123 19.05 6.76 7.09
N THR A 124 17.84 6.52 7.61
CA THR A 124 16.65 6.29 6.80
C THR A 124 16.25 7.58 6.07
N VAL A 125 16.34 8.75 6.72
CA VAL A 125 16.10 10.05 6.08
C VAL A 125 17.13 10.36 5.00
N ASP A 126 18.40 10.08 5.27
CA ASP A 126 19.50 10.31 4.32
C ASP A 126 19.36 9.39 3.10
N HIS A 127 18.97 8.13 3.31
CA HIS A 127 18.68 7.21 2.21
C HIS A 127 17.55 7.73 1.31
N VAL A 128 16.42 8.16 1.89
CA VAL A 128 15.33 8.76 1.09
C VAL A 128 15.78 10.03 0.37
N THR A 129 16.55 10.88 1.05
CA THR A 129 17.02 12.16 0.51
C THR A 129 17.94 11.95 -0.69
N ARG A 130 18.81 10.93 -0.66
CA ARG A 130 19.67 10.53 -1.79
C ARG A 130 18.90 9.98 -2.98
N LEU A 131 17.78 9.29 -2.76
CA LEU A 131 16.93 8.80 -3.85
C LEU A 131 16.07 9.89 -4.51
N CYS A 132 15.80 11.00 -3.82
CA CYS A 132 14.89 12.05 -4.30
C CYS A 132 15.26 12.67 -5.65
N PRO A 133 16.54 13.00 -5.97
CA PRO A 133 16.91 13.51 -7.29
C PRO A 133 16.52 12.57 -8.43
N MET A 134 16.75 11.27 -8.25
CA MET A 134 16.38 10.24 -9.22
C MET A 134 14.85 10.10 -9.31
N LEU A 135 14.14 10.06 -8.18
CA LEU A 135 12.67 10.00 -8.14
C LEU A 135 12.02 11.19 -8.84
N ILE A 136 12.56 12.40 -8.67
CA ILE A 136 12.14 13.61 -9.39
C ILE A 136 12.31 13.40 -10.89
N ARG A 137 13.50 12.97 -11.32
CA ARG A 137 13.77 12.75 -12.75
C ARG A 137 12.86 11.68 -13.35
N LEU A 138 12.56 10.59 -12.63
CA LEU A 138 11.63 9.55 -13.08
C LEU A 138 10.22 10.08 -13.37
N VAL A 139 9.74 11.10 -12.66
CA VAL A 139 8.40 11.66 -12.90
C VAL A 139 8.40 12.80 -13.93
N THR A 140 9.51 13.52 -14.07
CA THR A 140 9.61 14.67 -14.98
C THR A 140 10.10 14.31 -16.38
N ASP A 141 10.89 13.25 -16.51
CA ASP A 141 11.56 12.82 -17.74
C ASP A 141 11.08 11.40 -18.15
N PRO A 142 10.14 11.28 -19.11
CA PRO A 142 9.61 10.00 -19.54
C PRO A 142 10.66 9.05 -20.15
N GLU A 143 11.66 9.59 -20.84
CA GLU A 143 12.70 8.80 -21.48
C GLU A 143 13.63 8.20 -20.44
N PHE A 144 14.07 9.02 -19.48
CA PHE A 144 14.84 8.53 -18.33
C PHE A 144 14.06 7.49 -17.52
N CYS A 145 12.75 7.69 -17.34
CA CYS A 145 11.89 6.74 -16.65
C CYS A 145 11.87 5.38 -17.37
N GLN A 146 11.69 5.39 -18.70
CA GLN A 146 11.68 4.19 -19.51
C GLN A 146 13.03 3.44 -19.49
N GLN A 147 14.15 4.16 -19.43
CA GLN A 147 15.48 3.57 -19.40
C GLN A 147 15.84 3.02 -18.01
N THR A 148 15.55 3.78 -16.95
CA THR A 148 16.01 3.50 -15.58
C THR A 148 15.06 2.56 -14.83
N ALA A 149 13.76 2.77 -15.02
CA ALA A 149 12.69 2.03 -14.37
C ALA A 149 11.63 1.61 -15.42
N PRO A 150 11.98 0.76 -16.41
CA PRO A 150 11.07 0.33 -17.48
C PRO A 150 9.80 -0.35 -16.94
N MET A 151 9.89 -0.89 -15.71
CA MET A 151 8.76 -1.46 -15.03
C MET A 151 7.71 -0.44 -14.62
N LEU A 152 8.04 0.85 -14.50
CA LEU A 152 7.08 1.91 -14.20
C LEU A 152 6.58 2.53 -15.50
N GLN A 153 5.27 2.70 -15.66
CA GLN A 153 4.71 3.58 -16.68
C GLN A 153 3.84 4.65 -16.01
N LEU A 154 4.28 5.88 -16.20
CA LEU A 154 3.62 7.08 -15.69
C LEU A 154 2.89 7.84 -16.81
N GLY A 155 2.83 7.26 -18.02
CA GLY A 155 2.28 7.89 -19.23
C GLY A 155 0.81 8.32 -19.11
N ASP A 156 0.03 7.60 -18.31
CA ASP A 156 -1.40 7.88 -18.11
C ASP A 156 -1.66 8.89 -16.96
N LEU A 157 -0.61 9.40 -16.29
CA LEU A 157 -0.71 10.50 -15.32
C LEU A 157 -0.80 11.86 -16.01
N LYS A 158 -1.62 12.76 -15.46
CA LYS A 158 -1.69 14.16 -15.91
C LYS A 158 -0.45 14.93 -15.51
N PHE A 159 -0.12 15.96 -16.29
CA PHE A 159 0.97 16.90 -15.96
C PHE A 159 0.85 17.45 -14.54
N ARG A 160 -0.37 17.83 -14.12
CA ARG A 160 -0.63 18.32 -12.76
C ARG A 160 -0.26 17.30 -11.68
N GLU A 161 -0.51 16.01 -11.90
CA GLU A 161 -0.16 14.98 -10.92
C GLU A 161 1.34 14.80 -10.84
N ARG A 162 2.03 14.80 -11.98
CA ARG A 162 3.49 14.75 -12.04
C ARG A 162 4.13 15.95 -11.33
N ASP A 163 3.57 17.15 -11.50
CA ASP A 163 4.01 18.35 -10.77
C ASP A 163 3.82 18.19 -9.24
N ILE A 164 2.69 17.60 -8.81
CA ILE A 164 2.43 17.31 -7.40
C ILE A 164 3.45 16.27 -6.88
N MET A 165 3.72 15.21 -7.64
CA MET A 165 4.68 14.18 -7.26
C MET A 165 6.10 14.76 -7.16
N GLU A 166 6.51 15.58 -8.12
CA GLU A 166 7.78 16.31 -8.07
C GLU A 166 7.86 17.20 -6.81
N ALA A 167 6.78 17.92 -6.48
CA ALA A 167 6.72 18.74 -5.27
C ALA A 167 6.83 17.91 -3.98
N VAL A 168 6.24 16.72 -3.94
CA VAL A 168 6.37 15.77 -2.82
C VAL A 168 7.82 15.31 -2.68
N PHE A 169 8.48 14.89 -3.76
CA PHE A 169 9.88 14.47 -3.70
C PHE A 169 10.83 15.63 -3.34
N LYS A 170 10.58 16.86 -3.83
CA LYS A 170 11.32 18.05 -3.40
C LYS A 170 11.17 18.31 -1.90
N PHE A 171 9.99 18.07 -1.35
CA PHE A 171 9.75 18.17 0.09
C PHE A 171 10.49 17.07 0.88
N TRP A 172 10.55 15.84 0.38
CA TRP A 172 11.34 14.77 1.00
C TRP A 172 12.84 15.06 0.95
N LYS A 173 13.34 15.60 -0.18
CA LYS A 173 14.74 16.00 -0.38
C LYS A 173 15.26 17.02 0.64
N GLN A 174 14.37 17.78 1.28
CA GLN A 174 14.77 18.69 2.36
C GLN A 174 15.37 17.95 3.57
N GLY A 175 15.05 16.66 3.75
CA GLY A 175 15.67 15.77 4.72
C GLY A 175 15.79 16.36 6.12
N LEU A 176 16.98 16.19 6.70
CA LEU A 176 17.35 16.73 8.02
C LEU A 176 17.67 18.24 8.00
N ALA A 177 17.83 18.85 6.82
CA ALA A 177 18.16 20.28 6.70
C ALA A 177 16.99 21.20 7.14
N ASP A 178 15.75 20.71 7.03
CA ASP A 178 14.55 21.46 7.43
C ASP A 178 13.74 20.76 8.53
N ARG A 179 14.33 20.47 9.69
CA ARG A 179 13.61 19.80 10.80
C ARG A 179 12.33 20.55 11.24
N LYS A 180 12.24 21.86 10.97
CA LYS A 180 11.08 22.69 11.34
C LYS A 180 9.92 22.59 10.35
N GLY A 181 10.16 22.16 9.10
CA GLY A 181 9.14 22.06 8.07
C GLY A 181 8.10 20.96 8.31
N PHE A 182 8.42 19.96 9.15
CA PHE A 182 7.49 18.89 9.51
C PHE A 182 7.88 18.22 10.84
N ASP A 183 7.04 18.41 11.85
CA ASP A 183 7.14 17.73 13.15
C ASP A 183 6.11 16.60 13.22
N ALA A 184 6.56 15.38 13.02
CA ALA A 184 5.71 14.19 13.00
C ALA A 184 5.12 13.88 14.40
N GLN A 185 5.88 14.13 15.47
CA GLN A 185 5.41 13.91 16.84
C GLN A 185 4.30 14.89 17.21
N LEU A 186 4.47 16.17 16.90
CA LEU A 186 3.45 17.18 17.13
C LEU A 186 2.18 16.84 16.33
N CYS A 187 2.31 16.44 15.07
CA CYS A 187 1.16 16.03 14.27
C CYS A 187 0.44 14.82 14.89
N TRP A 188 1.18 13.82 15.36
CA TRP A 188 0.61 12.65 16.02
C TRP A 188 -0.12 13.01 17.32
N ASP A 189 0.50 13.83 18.18
CA ASP A 189 -0.09 14.32 19.44
C ASP A 189 -1.40 15.09 19.19
N LEU A 190 -1.41 15.99 18.20
CA LEU A 190 -2.61 16.74 17.81
C LEU A 190 -3.73 15.81 17.30
N ARG A 191 -3.38 14.77 16.54
CA ARG A 191 -4.34 13.75 16.08
C ARG A 191 -4.92 12.96 17.26
N LEU A 192 -4.08 12.55 18.21
CA LEU A 192 -4.53 11.87 19.44
C LEU A 192 -5.46 12.75 20.27
N ARG A 193 -5.13 14.04 20.47
CA ARG A 193 -6.00 14.99 21.18
C ARG A 193 -7.35 15.14 20.50
N GLN A 194 -7.34 15.27 19.17
CA GLN A 194 -8.57 15.40 18.39
C GLN A 194 -9.45 14.14 18.50
N HIS A 195 -8.85 12.96 18.39
CA HIS A 195 -9.58 11.68 18.42
C HIS A 195 -10.08 11.29 19.82
N LEU A 196 -9.25 11.47 20.85
CA LEU A 196 -9.58 11.06 22.21
C LEU A 196 -10.42 12.10 22.96
N GLY A 197 -10.30 13.39 22.62
CA GLY A 197 -11.01 14.49 23.27
C GLY A 197 -10.79 14.47 24.78
N VAL A 198 -11.87 14.42 25.55
CA VAL A 198 -11.82 14.35 27.03
C VAL A 198 -11.11 13.11 27.57
N ARG A 199 -10.96 12.05 26.76
CA ARG A 199 -10.28 10.81 27.17
C ARG A 199 -8.76 10.87 26.96
N TYR A 200 -8.23 12.00 26.48
CA TYR A 200 -6.80 12.18 26.23
C TYR A 200 -5.96 11.94 27.48
N ASP A 201 -6.41 12.41 28.64
CA ASP A 201 -5.70 12.21 29.92
C ASP A 201 -5.78 10.76 30.43
N ALA A 202 -6.60 9.92 29.79
CA ALA A 202 -6.79 8.50 30.10
C ALA A 202 -6.20 7.56 29.02
N ILE A 203 -5.26 8.05 28.20
CA ILE A 203 -4.59 7.28 27.13
C ILE A 203 -4.25 5.83 27.52
N PRO A 204 -3.56 5.56 28.65
CA PRO A 204 -3.17 4.18 28.98
C PRO A 204 -4.35 3.23 29.07
N ASN A 205 -5.48 3.69 29.62
CA ASN A 205 -6.68 2.88 29.79
C ASN A 205 -7.44 2.70 28.46
N VAL A 206 -7.53 3.75 27.65
CA VAL A 206 -8.18 3.68 26.34
C VAL A 206 -7.40 2.74 25.41
N PHE A 207 -6.07 2.83 25.43
CA PHE A 207 -5.21 2.02 24.58
C PHE A 207 -5.23 0.55 24.97
N ASP A 208 -5.25 0.28 26.28
CA ASP A 208 -5.42 -1.06 26.81
C ASP A 208 -6.78 -1.66 26.43
N TRP A 209 -7.85 -0.88 26.57
CA TRP A 209 -9.19 -1.33 26.23
C TRP A 209 -9.34 -1.62 24.73
N ASP A 210 -8.83 -0.74 23.86
CA ASP A 210 -8.86 -0.95 22.40
C ASP A 210 -8.04 -2.19 21.99
N HIS A 211 -6.91 -2.46 22.64
CA HIS A 211 -6.16 -3.69 22.42
C HIS A 211 -6.98 -4.93 22.77
N GLN A 212 -7.44 -5.01 24.02
CA GLN A 212 -8.06 -6.22 24.57
C GLN A 212 -9.44 -6.48 23.97
N MET A 213 -10.25 -5.44 23.77
CA MET A 213 -11.67 -5.57 23.42
C MET A 213 -11.93 -5.41 21.92
N ARG A 214 -11.00 -4.84 21.14
CA ARG A 214 -11.22 -4.62 19.70
C ARG A 214 -10.25 -5.34 18.81
N LEU A 215 -8.96 -5.40 19.19
CA LEU A 215 -7.93 -6.06 18.37
C LEU A 215 -7.84 -7.55 18.66
N VAL A 216 -7.69 -7.95 19.93
CA VAL A 216 -7.51 -9.36 20.32
C VAL A 216 -8.70 -10.25 19.91
N GLU A 217 -9.91 -9.70 19.87
CA GLU A 217 -11.11 -10.42 19.45
C GLU A 217 -11.14 -10.73 17.94
N ARG A 218 -10.32 -10.05 17.13
CA ARG A 218 -10.24 -10.31 15.69
C ARG A 218 -9.39 -11.56 15.42
N PRO A 219 -9.65 -12.28 14.32
CA PRO A 219 -8.79 -13.38 13.89
C PRO A 219 -7.33 -12.94 13.84
N ASN A 220 -6.44 -13.71 14.44
CA ASN A 220 -5.01 -13.40 14.55
C ASN A 220 -4.66 -12.06 15.22
N GLY A 221 -5.62 -11.28 15.74
CA GLY A 221 -5.34 -9.98 16.36
C GLY A 221 -4.54 -10.09 17.66
N ALA A 222 -4.69 -11.20 18.38
CA ALA A 222 -3.87 -11.56 19.54
C ALA A 222 -2.37 -11.69 19.23
N GLN A 223 -1.98 -11.83 17.95
CA GLN A 223 -0.58 -11.87 17.54
C GLN A 223 0.12 -10.52 17.74
N VAL A 224 -0.63 -9.41 17.75
CA VAL A 224 -0.09 -8.10 18.12
C VAL A 224 -0.06 -8.01 19.64
N SER A 225 1.14 -8.07 20.22
CA SER A 225 1.27 -8.03 21.68
C SER A 225 0.81 -6.67 22.23
N ARG A 226 0.30 -6.68 23.46
CA ARG A 226 -0.13 -5.47 24.15
C ARG A 226 0.98 -4.40 24.21
N PRO A 227 2.25 -4.72 24.57
CA PRO A 227 3.32 -3.71 24.58
C PRO A 227 3.56 -3.09 23.20
N GLU A 228 3.52 -3.87 22.12
CA GLU A 228 3.74 -3.39 20.75
C GLU A 228 2.61 -2.45 20.30
N TYR A 229 1.36 -2.80 20.58
CA TYR A 229 0.20 -1.97 20.23
C TYR A 229 0.19 -0.65 21.02
N LEU A 230 0.34 -0.70 22.35
CA LEU A 230 0.37 0.49 23.20
C LEU A 230 1.53 1.42 22.82
N HIS A 231 2.71 0.86 22.55
CA HIS A 231 3.87 1.64 22.14
C HIS A 231 3.62 2.38 20.82
N TRP A 232 3.18 1.66 19.79
CA TRP A 232 2.86 2.25 18.49
C TRP A 232 1.80 3.34 18.62
N ARG A 233 0.69 3.08 19.33
CA ARG A 233 -0.39 4.06 19.46
C ARG A 233 0.05 5.32 20.21
N THR A 234 0.97 5.18 21.16
CA THR A 234 1.53 6.30 21.93
C THR A 234 2.52 7.13 21.14
N LYS A 235 3.36 6.51 20.31
CA LYS A 235 4.52 7.16 19.69
C LYS A 235 4.41 7.34 18.17
N GLY A 236 3.51 6.61 17.52
CA GLY A 236 3.46 6.47 16.07
C GLY A 236 4.62 5.66 15.48
N VAL A 237 5.35 4.91 16.31
CA VAL A 237 6.53 4.11 15.91
C VAL A 237 6.21 2.64 16.12
N ALA A 238 6.10 1.88 15.04
CA ALA A 238 5.81 0.45 15.07
C ALA A 238 7.10 -0.38 15.13
N PHE A 239 8.04 -0.11 14.23
CA PHE A 239 9.21 -0.95 13.99
C PHE A 239 10.47 -0.35 14.63
N ARG A 240 10.93 -0.96 15.72
CA ARG A 240 12.20 -0.63 16.41
C ARG A 240 13.17 -1.78 16.25
N LEU A 241 13.62 -1.99 15.01
CA LEU A 241 14.38 -3.17 14.60
C LEU A 241 15.85 -3.11 15.04
N ARG A 242 16.36 -1.92 15.36
CA ARG A 242 17.69 -1.73 15.95
C ARG A 242 17.62 -0.98 17.26
N GLU A 243 18.64 -1.19 18.09
CA GLU A 243 18.90 -0.37 19.28
C GLU A 243 19.49 0.98 18.87
N ALA A 244 18.66 1.83 18.27
CA ALA A 244 19.05 3.14 17.77
C ALA A 244 18.01 4.21 18.15
N ALA A 245 18.40 5.48 18.01
CA ALA A 245 17.48 6.60 18.18
C ALA A 245 16.55 6.72 16.96
N TYR A 246 15.25 6.83 17.22
CA TYR A 246 14.21 7.09 16.24
C TYR A 246 13.63 8.48 16.52
N ASP A 247 14.29 9.52 16.01
CA ASP A 247 14.03 10.93 16.36
C ASP A 247 13.83 11.84 15.14
N ALA A 248 14.06 11.34 13.92
CA ALA A 248 13.86 12.11 12.70
C ALA A 248 12.46 11.91 12.12
N SER A 249 11.75 13.00 11.80
CA SER A 249 10.42 12.95 11.18
C SER A 249 10.42 12.22 9.84
N ASN A 250 9.59 11.18 9.73
CA ASN A 250 9.37 10.48 8.46
C ASN A 250 8.49 11.32 7.53
N ARG A 251 9.11 12.10 6.66
CA ARG A 251 8.42 12.94 5.67
C ARG A 251 7.58 12.16 4.67
N THR A 252 7.82 10.85 4.51
CA THR A 252 7.03 10.01 3.59
C THR A 252 5.60 9.78 4.09
N LEU A 253 5.33 9.98 5.38
CA LEU A 253 3.99 9.91 5.98
C LEU A 253 3.33 11.29 6.13
N CYS A 254 3.87 12.32 5.49
CA CYS A 254 3.30 13.65 5.46
C CYS A 254 2.40 13.83 4.24
N SER A 255 1.19 14.35 4.45
CA SER A 255 0.29 14.75 3.38
C SER A 255 -0.28 16.16 3.62
N GLY A 256 -0.74 16.80 2.55
CA GLY A 256 -1.34 18.12 2.58
C GLY A 256 -2.85 18.03 2.55
N ILE A 257 -3.54 18.67 3.49
CA ILE A 257 -4.99 18.87 3.41
C ILE A 257 -5.34 20.35 3.38
N VAL A 258 -6.46 20.70 2.75
CA VAL A 258 -6.99 22.06 2.78
C VAL A 258 -8.13 22.11 3.79
N LEU A 259 -7.87 22.79 4.90
CA LEU A 259 -8.86 23.01 5.96
C LEU A 259 -9.57 24.34 5.72
N SER A 260 -10.89 24.37 5.93
CA SER A 260 -11.63 25.63 5.99
C SER A 260 -11.78 26.03 7.45
N VAL A 261 -11.17 27.15 7.85
CA VAL A 261 -11.25 27.71 9.20
C VAL A 261 -11.86 29.10 9.07
N ALA A 262 -12.98 29.34 9.75
CA ALA A 262 -13.71 30.62 9.69
C ALA A 262 -14.06 31.11 8.27
N GLY A 263 -14.27 30.18 7.31
CA GLY A 263 -14.56 30.51 5.91
C GLY A 263 -13.33 30.66 5.01
N GLU A 264 -12.12 30.72 5.58
CA GLU A 264 -10.86 30.79 4.83
C GLU A 264 -10.24 29.42 4.60
N ARG A 265 -9.63 29.20 3.43
CA ARG A 265 -8.99 27.93 3.07
C ARG A 265 -7.50 27.98 3.40
N HIS A 266 -7.07 27.14 4.34
CA HIS A 266 -5.67 26.98 4.71
C HIS A 266 -5.16 25.60 4.30
N ALA A 267 -4.14 25.57 3.43
CA ALA A 267 -3.40 24.35 3.17
C ALA A 267 -2.45 24.07 4.35
N ARG A 268 -2.57 22.89 4.95
CA ARG A 268 -1.69 22.44 6.03
C ARG A 268 -1.07 21.08 5.70
N ARG A 269 0.24 20.99 5.91
CA ARG A 269 0.98 19.72 5.89
C ARG A 269 0.92 19.10 7.28
N GLY A 270 0.77 17.78 7.34
CA GLY A 270 0.70 17.06 8.60
C GLY A 270 0.60 15.55 8.38
N TYR A 271 0.50 14.82 9.50
CA TYR A 271 0.14 13.41 9.48
C TYR A 271 -1.38 13.25 9.54
N TRP A 272 -1.97 12.74 8.46
CA TRP A 272 -3.42 12.57 8.32
C TRP A 272 -3.84 11.10 8.17
N GLY A 273 -3.03 10.19 8.72
CA GLY A 273 -3.29 8.76 8.70
C GLY A 273 -3.84 8.20 10.00
N ASP A 274 -3.81 6.87 10.07
CA ASP A 274 -4.41 6.08 11.12
C ASP A 274 -3.62 6.09 12.43
N ILE A 275 -4.33 6.30 13.54
CA ILE A 275 -3.81 6.31 14.91
C ILE A 275 -4.49 5.27 15.82
N VAL A 276 -5.24 4.33 15.24
CA VAL A 276 -6.01 3.28 15.91
C VAL A 276 -5.63 1.89 15.40
N CYS A 277 -5.58 1.70 14.08
CA CYS A 277 -5.27 0.42 13.44
C CYS A 277 -3.80 0.39 13.00
N SER A 278 -3.01 -0.45 13.65
CA SER A 278 -1.55 -0.47 13.48
C SER A 278 -1.11 -1.01 12.10
N PRO A 279 0.07 -0.61 11.59
CA PRO A 279 0.63 -1.16 10.35
C PRO A 279 0.92 -2.67 10.40
N TYR A 280 0.93 -3.28 11.60
CA TYR A 280 1.06 -4.73 11.76
C TYR A 280 -0.04 -5.53 11.06
N LEU A 281 -1.20 -4.92 10.77
CA LEU A 281 -2.29 -5.59 10.05
C LEU A 281 -1.88 -6.07 8.65
N GLY A 282 -1.00 -5.32 7.98
CA GLY A 282 -0.54 -5.63 6.62
C GLY A 282 0.42 -6.82 6.55
N TRP A 283 1.42 -6.83 7.44
CA TRP A 283 2.57 -7.74 7.35
C TRP A 283 2.74 -8.68 8.56
N GLY A 284 1.99 -8.52 9.64
CA GLY A 284 2.26 -9.19 10.92
C GLY A 284 1.28 -10.28 11.33
N LEU A 285 0.06 -10.29 10.76
CA LEU A 285 -1.03 -11.17 11.19
C LEU A 285 -1.00 -12.59 10.60
N VAL A 286 -0.27 -12.78 9.52
CA VAL A 286 -0.19 -14.07 8.80
C VAL A 286 1.23 -14.23 8.33
N SER A 287 1.80 -15.43 8.47
CA SER A 287 3.07 -15.79 7.85
C SER A 287 2.91 -17.09 7.08
N GLU A 288 3.68 -17.28 6.01
CA GLU A 288 3.74 -18.57 5.33
C GLU A 288 4.57 -19.60 6.11
N TRP A 289 5.34 -19.15 7.11
CA TRP A 289 6.24 -20.03 7.85
C TRP A 289 5.63 -20.47 9.18
N PRO A 290 5.42 -21.78 9.39
CA PRO A 290 4.75 -22.30 10.58
C PRO A 290 5.43 -21.90 11.90
N ASP A 291 6.74 -21.66 11.90
CA ASP A 291 7.47 -21.32 13.12
C ASP A 291 7.12 -19.94 13.66
N TYR A 292 6.76 -19.03 12.75
CA TYR A 292 6.26 -17.73 13.13
C TYR A 292 4.84 -17.81 13.66
N ASP A 293 4.05 -18.86 13.38
CA ASP A 293 2.72 -19.09 13.97
C ASP A 293 2.76 -19.87 15.31
N ARG A 294 3.95 -20.27 15.78
CA ARG A 294 4.08 -20.99 17.05
C ARG A 294 3.70 -20.09 18.23
N SER A 295 2.88 -20.66 19.12
CA SER A 295 2.49 -20.07 20.39
C SER A 295 2.96 -20.95 21.55
N ALA A 296 3.53 -20.35 22.58
CA ALA A 296 3.89 -20.99 23.84
C ALA A 296 3.18 -20.26 24.99
N ASN A 297 2.51 -21.00 25.88
CA ASN A 297 1.76 -20.44 27.01
C ASN A 297 0.73 -19.36 26.62
N GLY A 298 0.09 -19.50 25.45
CA GLY A 298 -0.91 -18.54 24.94
C GLY A 298 -0.32 -17.22 24.43
N GLN A 299 1.00 -17.11 24.29
CA GLN A 299 1.69 -15.99 23.66
C GLN A 299 2.52 -16.49 22.47
N ARG A 300 2.60 -15.68 21.40
CA ARG A 300 3.44 -16.01 20.24
C ARG A 300 4.91 -16.02 20.67
N VAL A 301 5.69 -16.96 20.13
CA VAL A 301 7.14 -17.03 20.42
C VAL A 301 7.88 -15.83 19.82
N ASN A 302 7.46 -15.41 18.63
CA ASN A 302 8.03 -14.28 17.90
C ASN A 302 7.17 -13.03 18.06
N SER A 303 7.82 -11.86 18.16
CA SER A 303 7.17 -10.56 18.18
C SER A 303 6.49 -10.27 16.83
N VAL A 304 5.46 -9.41 16.81
CA VAL A 304 4.82 -9.06 15.52
C VAL A 304 5.78 -8.29 14.62
N GLY A 305 6.70 -7.52 15.21
CA GLY A 305 7.80 -6.88 14.49
C GLY A 305 8.67 -7.89 13.72
N ALA A 306 9.07 -8.99 14.37
CA ALA A 306 9.88 -10.04 13.73
C ALA A 306 9.12 -10.78 12.62
N VAL A 307 7.80 -10.92 12.76
CA VAL A 307 6.95 -11.53 11.73
C VAL A 307 6.85 -10.62 10.50
N CYS A 308 6.63 -9.32 10.72
CA CYS A 308 6.65 -8.33 9.64
C CYS A 308 7.99 -8.32 8.91
N GLU A 309 9.09 -8.34 9.66
CA GLU A 309 10.46 -8.40 9.12
C GLU A 309 10.67 -9.65 8.27
N TYR A 310 10.35 -10.83 8.80
CA TYR A 310 10.43 -12.08 8.05
C TYR A 310 9.60 -12.03 6.75
N ASN A 311 8.35 -11.57 6.84
CA ASN A 311 7.46 -11.51 5.68
C ASN A 311 7.98 -10.54 4.60
N VAL A 312 8.47 -9.36 4.99
CA VAL A 312 9.08 -8.40 4.05
C VAL A 312 10.38 -8.94 3.46
N CYS A 313 11.25 -9.55 4.28
CA CYS A 313 12.47 -10.23 3.82
C CYS A 313 12.15 -11.32 2.80
N SER A 314 11.10 -12.12 3.05
CA SER A 314 10.68 -13.18 2.14
C SER A 314 10.28 -12.64 0.76
N VAL A 315 9.54 -11.54 0.74
CA VAL A 315 9.12 -10.85 -0.48
C VAL A 315 10.33 -10.28 -1.23
N MET A 316 11.25 -9.62 -0.53
CA MET A 316 12.45 -9.04 -1.15
C MET A 316 13.42 -10.11 -1.68
N HIS A 317 13.58 -11.21 -0.94
CA HIS A 317 14.39 -12.36 -1.37
C HIS A 317 13.80 -13.00 -2.63
N GLU A 318 12.50 -13.24 -2.65
CA GLU A 318 11.80 -13.79 -3.82
C GLU A 318 11.83 -12.84 -5.01
N LEU A 319 11.70 -11.52 -4.80
CA LEU A 319 11.89 -10.54 -5.88
C LEU A 319 13.31 -10.56 -6.46
N SER A 320 14.32 -10.74 -5.61
CA SER A 320 15.73 -10.65 -6.03
C SER A 320 16.22 -11.96 -6.66
N THR A 321 15.86 -13.10 -6.08
CA THR A 321 16.37 -14.43 -6.48
C THR A 321 15.36 -15.22 -7.31
N GLY A 322 14.06 -14.96 -7.12
CA GLY A 322 12.96 -15.77 -7.62
C GLY A 322 12.87 -17.16 -7.04
N THR A 323 13.56 -17.41 -5.93
CA THR A 323 13.46 -18.65 -5.16
C THR A 323 12.77 -18.34 -3.85
N ARG A 324 12.00 -19.31 -3.34
CA ARG A 324 11.30 -19.16 -2.05
C ARG A 324 12.32 -18.86 -0.95
N TYR A 325 11.98 -17.92 -0.06
CA TYR A 325 12.82 -17.64 1.09
C TYR A 325 12.75 -18.82 2.08
N GLU A 326 13.89 -19.47 2.29
CA GLU A 326 14.08 -20.48 3.33
C GLU A 326 15.01 -19.89 4.38
N GLN A 327 14.53 -19.78 5.62
CA GLN A 327 15.40 -19.38 6.71
C GLN A 327 16.38 -20.53 6.96
N GLN A 328 17.67 -20.31 6.69
CA GLN A 328 18.70 -21.25 7.14
C GLN A 328 18.53 -21.38 8.66
N GLN A 329 18.21 -22.60 9.13
CA GLN A 329 18.27 -22.89 10.55
C GLN A 329 19.67 -22.53 11.00
N GLN A 330 19.82 -21.43 11.75
CA GLN A 330 21.07 -21.14 12.44
C GLN A 330 21.26 -22.27 13.45
N GLN A 331 22.02 -23.27 13.04
CA GLN A 331 22.74 -24.11 13.98
C GLN A 331 23.65 -23.16 14.76
N ALA A 332 23.32 -22.98 16.03
CA ALA A 332 24.28 -22.52 17.01
C ALA A 332 25.43 -23.52 17.03
N GLU A 333 26.54 -23.20 16.38
CA GLU A 333 27.88 -23.67 16.75
C GLU A 333 28.92 -22.84 15.99
N GLY A 334 29.77 -22.16 16.75
CA GLY A 334 30.65 -21.12 16.25
C GLY A 334 31.80 -21.62 15.39
N ALA A 335 32.20 -20.80 14.42
CA ALA A 335 33.60 -20.70 14.00
C ALA A 335 33.81 -19.34 13.30
N THR A 336 34.53 -18.48 14.03
CA THR A 336 35.41 -17.40 13.59
C THR A 336 35.60 -17.17 12.09
N ALA A 337 35.29 -15.94 11.67
CA ALA A 337 35.60 -15.37 10.37
C ALA A 337 37.11 -15.16 10.17
N THR A 338 37.61 -15.49 8.98
CA THR A 338 38.85 -14.95 8.42
C THR A 338 38.54 -14.38 7.04
N VAL A 339 38.76 -13.07 6.92
CA VAL A 339 38.63 -12.27 5.70
C VAL A 339 39.86 -12.50 4.83
N THR A 340 39.67 -12.74 3.53
CA THR A 340 40.70 -12.53 2.51
C THR A 340 40.07 -11.79 1.34
N GLU A 341 40.53 -10.56 1.14
CA GLU A 341 40.26 -9.71 -0.03
C GLU A 341 40.85 -10.34 -1.28
N ILE A 342 40.13 -10.23 -2.41
CA ILE A 342 40.68 -10.47 -3.74
C ILE A 342 40.35 -9.23 -4.59
N ILE A 343 41.42 -8.62 -5.07
CA ILE A 343 41.50 -7.40 -5.87
C ILE A 343 41.16 -7.74 -7.33
N GLU A 344 40.51 -6.80 -8.02
CA GLU A 344 40.11 -6.83 -9.43
C GLU A 344 41.31 -6.86 -10.39
N GLU A 345 41.16 -7.52 -11.54
CA GLU A 345 41.99 -7.32 -12.73
C GLU A 345 41.10 -6.92 -13.93
N GLU A 346 41.58 -5.90 -14.65
CA GLU A 346 40.98 -5.25 -15.82
C GLU A 346 41.00 -6.14 -17.08
N THR A 347 40.15 -5.82 -18.07
CA THR A 347 40.48 -6.09 -19.49
C THR A 347 39.70 -5.15 -20.44
N GLU A 348 40.44 -4.67 -21.44
CA GLU A 348 40.06 -3.71 -22.49
C GLU A 348 39.19 -4.35 -23.61
N GLU A 349 38.33 -3.57 -24.29
CA GLU A 349 38.58 -2.97 -25.63
C GLU A 349 37.30 -2.53 -26.39
N ALA A 350 37.40 -1.32 -26.98
CA ALA A 350 36.96 -0.81 -28.30
C ALA A 350 35.54 -1.02 -28.89
N GLY A 351 34.96 0.11 -29.36
CA GLY A 351 34.05 0.14 -30.51
C GLY A 351 33.14 1.37 -30.64
N GLU A 352 33.62 2.46 -31.27
CA GLU A 352 32.79 3.62 -31.65
C GLU A 352 32.02 3.39 -32.96
N ALA A 353 30.74 3.80 -33.03
CA ALA A 353 30.08 4.16 -34.29
C ALA A 353 28.89 5.13 -34.12
N LYS A 354 29.15 6.38 -34.53
CA LYS A 354 28.32 7.41 -35.20
C LYS A 354 26.79 7.52 -34.96
N GLN A 355 26.46 8.72 -34.46
CA GLN A 355 25.21 9.49 -34.64
C GLN A 355 24.65 9.47 -36.06
N ASP A 356 23.32 9.43 -36.16
CA ASP A 356 22.60 10.15 -37.20
C ASP A 356 21.35 10.81 -36.60
N ASP A 357 21.08 12.02 -37.08
CA ASP A 357 20.25 13.03 -36.42
C ASP A 357 18.91 13.21 -37.18
N SER A 358 17.88 13.62 -36.41
CA SER A 358 16.61 14.19 -36.85
C SER A 358 15.49 13.30 -37.44
N LYS A 359 14.34 13.27 -36.74
CA LYS A 359 13.13 13.96 -37.21
C LYS A 359 12.10 14.14 -36.09
N VAL A 360 11.78 15.41 -35.85
CA VAL A 360 10.67 15.90 -35.03
C VAL A 360 9.36 15.59 -35.75
N GLU A 361 8.42 14.93 -35.07
CA GLU A 361 7.03 14.87 -35.52
C GLU A 361 6.06 15.15 -34.35
N LYS A 362 5.04 15.93 -34.67
CA LYS A 362 4.17 16.67 -33.76
C LYS A 362 3.20 15.77 -33.00
N LEU A 363 3.07 16.00 -31.69
CA LEU A 363 2.00 15.49 -30.84
C LEU A 363 0.63 16.07 -31.27
N PRO A 364 -0.44 15.27 -31.38
CA PRO A 364 -1.78 15.79 -31.34
C PRO A 364 -2.30 15.91 -29.91
N GLU A 365 -3.20 16.89 -29.78
CA GLU A 365 -3.91 17.35 -28.60
C GLU A 365 -4.67 16.25 -27.84
N SER A 366 -4.80 16.53 -26.54
CA SER A 366 -5.62 15.83 -25.55
C SER A 366 -6.98 15.40 -26.11
N SER A 367 -7.32 14.12 -25.95
CA SER A 367 -8.70 13.66 -26.07
C SER A 367 -9.08 12.82 -24.86
N ASP A 368 -10.22 13.15 -24.27
CA ASP A 368 -10.95 12.42 -23.22
C ASP A 368 -11.39 11.04 -23.74
N LYS A 369 -10.43 10.13 -23.99
CA LYS A 369 -10.62 8.75 -24.51
C LYS A 369 -10.15 7.66 -23.52
N GLY A 370 -9.90 8.02 -22.26
CA GLY A 370 -9.28 7.12 -21.28
C GLY A 370 -10.05 5.81 -21.02
N ASP A 371 -11.38 5.86 -21.06
CA ASP A 371 -12.23 4.73 -20.64
C ASP A 371 -12.35 3.64 -21.71
N ALA A 372 -12.20 3.99 -23.00
CA ALA A 372 -12.30 3.03 -24.09
C ALA A 372 -11.07 2.09 -24.18
N LYS A 373 -9.89 2.55 -23.74
CA LYS A 373 -8.61 1.82 -23.89
C LYS A 373 -8.53 0.53 -23.07
N PHE A 374 -9.27 0.44 -21.97
CA PHE A 374 -9.13 -0.63 -20.97
C PHE A 374 -10.43 -1.40 -20.73
N ARG A 375 -11.45 -1.12 -21.54
CA ARG A 375 -12.75 -1.77 -21.47
C ARG A 375 -12.59 -3.29 -21.65
N GLY A 376 -13.12 -4.07 -20.72
CA GLY A 376 -13.10 -5.52 -20.78
C GLY A 376 -11.73 -6.19 -20.60
N GLN A 377 -10.69 -5.46 -20.14
CA GLN A 377 -9.32 -5.99 -20.08
C GLN A 377 -8.86 -6.40 -18.68
N ILE A 378 -9.51 -5.92 -17.62
CA ILE A 378 -9.11 -6.23 -16.23
C ILE A 378 -9.63 -7.62 -15.86
N GLN A 379 -8.70 -8.54 -15.55
CA GLN A 379 -9.03 -9.90 -15.14
C GLN A 379 -9.21 -10.01 -13.63
N LEU A 380 -8.41 -9.27 -12.86
CA LEU A 380 -8.57 -9.22 -11.40
C LEU A 380 -8.53 -7.79 -10.89
N ALA A 381 -9.46 -7.42 -10.01
CA ALA A 381 -9.44 -6.12 -9.35
C ALA A 381 -9.52 -6.26 -7.83
N SER A 382 -8.67 -5.51 -7.11
CA SER A 382 -8.64 -5.43 -5.66
C SER A 382 -9.05 -4.03 -5.21
N PHE A 383 -10.04 -3.93 -4.34
CA PHE A 383 -10.55 -2.68 -3.76
C PHE A 383 -10.29 -2.65 -2.26
N SER A 384 -9.85 -1.51 -1.73
CA SER A 384 -9.82 -1.32 -0.29
C SER A 384 -11.21 -1.08 0.28
N ASN A 385 -11.35 -1.19 1.59
CA ASN A 385 -12.63 -0.92 2.25
C ASN A 385 -13.13 0.52 2.01
N SER A 386 -12.22 1.46 1.77
CA SER A 386 -12.53 2.87 1.50
C SER A 386 -13.03 3.13 0.09
N THR A 387 -12.66 2.29 -0.87
CA THR A 387 -12.99 2.42 -2.30
C THR A 387 -14.00 1.39 -2.78
N ALA A 388 -14.53 0.53 -1.89
CA ALA A 388 -15.51 -0.50 -2.22
C ALA A 388 -16.77 0.02 -2.91
N HIS A 389 -17.17 1.28 -2.66
CA HIS A 389 -18.32 1.92 -3.30
C HIS A 389 -18.12 2.15 -4.81
N LEU A 390 -16.87 2.21 -5.28
CA LEU A 390 -16.56 2.31 -6.71
C LEU A 390 -16.98 1.05 -7.47
N LEU A 391 -17.18 -0.08 -6.79
CA LEU A 391 -17.64 -1.30 -7.45
C LEU A 391 -18.99 -1.12 -8.16
N ALA A 392 -19.84 -0.22 -7.66
CA ALA A 392 -21.15 0.09 -8.23
C ALA A 392 -21.10 1.14 -9.37
N ASP A 393 -19.93 1.71 -9.67
CA ASP A 393 -19.78 2.71 -10.72
C ASP A 393 -19.74 2.02 -12.10
N GLU A 394 -20.60 2.46 -13.02
CA GLU A 394 -20.72 1.88 -14.35
C GLU A 394 -19.43 2.01 -15.18
N GLY A 395 -18.66 3.07 -14.98
CA GLY A 395 -17.36 3.26 -15.63
C GLY A 395 -16.33 2.26 -15.13
N VAL A 396 -16.33 1.97 -13.82
CA VAL A 396 -15.46 0.95 -13.22
C VAL A 396 -15.84 -0.44 -13.74
N ALA A 397 -17.14 -0.75 -13.75
CA ALA A 397 -17.66 -2.03 -14.19
C ALA A 397 -17.26 -2.37 -15.62
N GLN A 398 -17.22 -1.38 -16.52
CA GLN A 398 -16.83 -1.56 -17.92
C GLN A 398 -15.37 -2.00 -18.12
N LEU A 399 -14.50 -1.81 -17.12
CA LEU A 399 -13.09 -2.22 -17.21
C LEU A 399 -12.91 -3.73 -17.09
N PHE A 400 -13.86 -4.41 -16.45
CA PHE A 400 -13.75 -5.82 -16.12
C PHE A 400 -14.01 -6.72 -17.32
N SER A 401 -13.15 -7.72 -17.49
CA SER A 401 -13.41 -8.84 -18.39
C SER A 401 -14.62 -9.66 -17.91
N GLU A 402 -15.25 -10.42 -18.81
CA GLU A 402 -16.45 -11.21 -18.50
C GLU A 402 -16.24 -12.19 -17.34
N SER A 403 -15.02 -12.70 -17.17
CA SER A 403 -14.65 -13.66 -16.12
C SER A 403 -13.86 -13.02 -14.98
N ALA A 404 -14.01 -11.72 -14.74
CA ALA A 404 -13.19 -11.01 -13.76
C ALA A 404 -13.41 -11.52 -12.33
N VAL A 405 -12.32 -11.54 -11.55
CA VAL A 405 -12.33 -11.82 -10.12
C VAL A 405 -12.17 -10.50 -9.36
N LEU A 406 -13.07 -10.25 -8.43
CA LEU A 406 -13.15 -9.03 -7.65
C LEU A 406 -12.82 -9.37 -6.19
N VAL A 407 -11.85 -8.65 -5.63
CA VAL A 407 -11.42 -8.78 -4.24
C VAL A 407 -11.69 -7.46 -3.56
N VAL A 408 -12.42 -7.49 -2.44
CA VAL A 408 -12.71 -6.31 -1.64
C VAL A 408 -12.19 -6.53 -0.24
N GLU A 409 -11.31 -5.66 0.23
CA GLU A 409 -10.86 -5.65 1.61
C GLU A 409 -12.06 -5.45 2.54
N SER A 410 -12.19 -6.33 3.53
CA SER A 410 -13.27 -6.25 4.51
C SER A 410 -13.06 -5.11 5.51
N ALA A 411 -14.09 -4.81 6.28
CA ALA A 411 -14.02 -3.91 7.41
C ALA A 411 -13.57 -4.60 8.71
N LEU A 412 -13.14 -5.87 8.65
CA LEU A 412 -12.87 -6.74 9.81
C LEU A 412 -11.89 -6.14 10.82
N TYR A 413 -10.80 -5.55 10.34
CA TYR A 413 -9.74 -4.99 11.20
C TYR A 413 -9.86 -3.47 11.40
N MET A 414 -10.97 -2.85 11.01
CA MET A 414 -11.28 -1.47 11.37
C MET A 414 -11.76 -1.47 12.83
N LEU A 415 -10.85 -1.29 13.78
CA LEU A 415 -11.11 -1.50 15.21
C LEU A 415 -12.22 -0.62 15.80
N GLU A 416 -12.50 0.53 15.19
CA GLU A 416 -13.59 1.41 15.60
C GLU A 416 -14.99 0.88 15.24
N LEU A 417 -15.08 -0.12 14.35
CA LEU A 417 -16.35 -0.70 13.93
C LEU A 417 -16.76 -1.88 14.82
N ARG A 418 -18.04 -1.88 15.19
CA ARG A 418 -18.68 -3.00 15.87
C ARG A 418 -19.01 -4.14 14.90
N GLN A 419 -19.22 -5.34 15.43
CA GLN A 419 -19.58 -6.54 14.64
C GLN A 419 -20.79 -6.31 13.72
N ASP A 420 -21.85 -5.64 14.21
CA ASP A 420 -23.03 -5.29 13.41
C ASP A 420 -22.69 -4.40 12.21
N GLN A 421 -21.75 -3.47 12.38
CA GLN A 421 -21.30 -2.56 11.31
C GLN A 421 -20.40 -3.26 10.29
N VAL A 422 -19.58 -4.21 10.74
CA VAL A 422 -18.75 -5.04 9.85
C VAL A 422 -19.63 -5.93 8.97
N ALA A 423 -20.67 -6.55 9.55
CA ALA A 423 -21.65 -7.33 8.78
C ALA A 423 -22.41 -6.46 7.77
N GLN A 424 -22.91 -5.28 8.18
CA GLN A 424 -23.57 -4.33 7.28
C GLN A 424 -22.66 -3.86 6.12
N PHE A 425 -21.36 -3.71 6.37
CA PHE A 425 -20.41 -3.39 5.30
C PHE A 425 -20.34 -4.52 4.27
N ALA A 426 -20.25 -5.79 4.72
CA ALA A 426 -20.24 -6.94 3.82
C ALA A 426 -21.53 -7.03 2.98
N ASP A 427 -22.70 -6.78 3.58
CA ASP A 427 -23.99 -6.76 2.86
C ASP A 427 -24.04 -5.67 1.77
N ARG A 428 -23.47 -4.48 2.06
CA ARG A 428 -23.36 -3.40 1.07
C ARG A 428 -22.42 -3.76 -0.08
N VAL A 429 -21.27 -4.36 0.22
CA VAL A 429 -20.35 -4.84 -0.82
C VAL A 429 -21.02 -5.90 -1.69
N ALA A 430 -21.82 -6.80 -1.10
CA ALA A 430 -22.62 -7.75 -1.86
C ALA A 430 -23.66 -7.05 -2.75
N THR A 431 -24.27 -5.97 -2.28
CA THR A 431 -25.21 -5.16 -3.08
C THR A 431 -24.52 -4.47 -4.26
N PHE A 432 -23.35 -3.86 -4.06
CA PHE A 432 -22.57 -3.24 -5.13
C PHE A 432 -22.11 -4.26 -6.17
N ALA A 433 -21.74 -5.45 -5.73
CA ALA A 433 -21.37 -6.55 -6.61
C ALA A 433 -22.57 -7.05 -7.44
N ALA A 434 -23.72 -7.22 -6.80
CA ALA A 434 -24.94 -7.65 -7.46
C ALA A 434 -25.38 -6.66 -8.55
N SER A 435 -25.16 -5.35 -8.35
CA SER A 435 -25.49 -4.34 -9.38
C SER A 435 -24.69 -4.48 -10.67
N ILE A 436 -23.54 -5.15 -10.63
CA ILE A 436 -22.70 -5.43 -11.81
C ILE A 436 -22.76 -6.90 -12.23
N GLY A 437 -23.71 -7.68 -11.69
CA GLY A 437 -23.88 -9.11 -11.99
C GLY A 437 -22.86 -10.03 -11.32
N ALA A 438 -22.06 -9.53 -10.37
CA ALA A 438 -21.07 -10.34 -9.67
C ALA A 438 -21.68 -11.16 -8.52
N LYS A 439 -21.20 -12.40 -8.37
CA LYS A 439 -21.63 -13.36 -7.33
C LYS A 439 -20.48 -13.71 -6.39
N PRO A 440 -20.75 -14.02 -5.11
CA PRO A 440 -19.72 -14.47 -4.16
C PRO A 440 -19.09 -15.80 -4.61
N LEU A 441 -17.75 -15.90 -4.52
CA LEU A 441 -17.00 -17.13 -4.86
C LEU A 441 -17.11 -18.23 -3.80
N ARG A 442 -17.35 -17.85 -2.55
CA ARG A 442 -17.52 -18.76 -1.41
C ARG A 442 -18.45 -18.14 -0.39
N GLN A 443 -18.91 -18.95 0.57
CA GLN A 443 -19.59 -18.42 1.75
C GLN A 443 -18.62 -17.53 2.53
N LEU A 444 -19.06 -16.30 2.82
CA LEU A 444 -18.26 -15.29 3.51
C LEU A 444 -18.72 -15.17 4.97
N ASP A 445 -17.77 -15.13 5.89
CA ASP A 445 -17.97 -14.81 7.29
C ASP A 445 -17.37 -13.42 7.56
N PRO A 446 -18.18 -12.35 7.66
CA PRO A 446 -17.68 -10.98 7.85
C PRO A 446 -16.82 -10.79 9.10
N GLU A 447 -16.94 -11.68 10.09
CA GLU A 447 -16.18 -11.63 11.34
C GLU A 447 -14.86 -12.40 11.27
N LYS A 448 -14.63 -13.17 10.20
CA LYS A 448 -13.42 -13.99 10.04
C LYS A 448 -12.65 -13.71 8.77
N ASP A 449 -13.34 -13.34 7.69
CA ASP A 449 -12.74 -13.15 6.39
C ASP A 449 -12.22 -11.72 6.21
N ALA A 450 -10.90 -11.59 6.13
CA ALA A 450 -10.23 -10.31 5.87
C ALA A 450 -10.54 -9.73 4.48
N HIS A 451 -10.97 -10.59 3.54
CA HIS A 451 -11.19 -10.27 2.13
C HIS A 451 -12.48 -10.92 1.61
N LEU A 452 -13.34 -10.11 1.00
CA LEU A 452 -14.56 -10.54 0.34
C LEU A 452 -14.24 -10.81 -1.14
N ARG A 453 -14.47 -12.04 -1.61
CA ARG A 453 -14.13 -12.47 -2.98
C ARG A 453 -15.40 -12.70 -3.81
N GLN A 454 -15.46 -12.10 -4.98
CA GLN A 454 -16.60 -12.12 -5.89
C GLN A 454 -16.14 -12.36 -7.33
N MET A 455 -17.05 -12.77 -8.20
CA MET A 455 -16.80 -13.11 -9.59
C MET A 455 -17.90 -12.54 -10.47
N SER A 456 -17.55 -11.89 -11.57
CA SER A 456 -18.51 -11.54 -12.62
C SER A 456 -18.87 -12.80 -13.41
N GLU A 457 -20.18 -13.07 -13.57
CA GLU A 457 -20.66 -13.97 -14.64
C GLU A 457 -20.96 -13.15 -15.90
N GLU A 458 -21.18 -13.84 -17.03
CA GLU A 458 -21.52 -13.25 -18.34
C GLU A 458 -22.49 -12.07 -18.17
N VAL A 459 -22.01 -10.85 -18.50
CA VAL A 459 -22.88 -9.67 -18.56
C VAL A 459 -23.75 -9.84 -19.80
N PRO A 460 -25.08 -10.02 -19.68
CA PRO A 460 -25.91 -10.13 -20.87
C PRO A 460 -25.80 -8.83 -21.66
N ALA A 461 -25.36 -8.95 -22.91
CA ALA A 461 -25.39 -7.86 -23.86
C ALA A 461 -26.85 -7.48 -24.15
N GLY A 462 -27.40 -6.54 -23.39
CA GLY A 462 -28.73 -6.00 -23.66
C GLY A 462 -29.46 -5.55 -22.41
N GLY A 463 -29.87 -4.28 -22.40
CA GLY A 463 -30.60 -3.66 -21.30
C GLY A 463 -31.77 -4.50 -20.80
N GLY A 464 -31.80 -4.74 -19.50
CA GLY A 464 -32.87 -5.42 -18.79
C GLY A 464 -33.27 -4.61 -17.56
N ASN A 465 -34.50 -4.13 -17.60
CA ASN A 465 -35.25 -3.32 -16.63
C ASN A 465 -34.76 -3.30 -15.17
N ALA A 466 -34.66 -2.08 -14.64
CA ALA A 466 -34.53 -1.77 -13.22
C ALA A 466 -35.64 -2.47 -12.41
N SER A 467 -35.24 -3.42 -11.58
CA SER A 467 -36.05 -3.93 -10.48
C SER A 467 -35.84 -3.01 -9.28
N GLU A 468 -36.94 -2.42 -8.78
CA GLU A 468 -36.97 -1.48 -7.65
C GLU A 468 -36.15 -1.97 -6.46
N ALA A 469 -35.21 -1.15 -6.01
CA ALA A 469 -34.45 -1.35 -4.78
C ALA A 469 -35.37 -1.26 -3.55
N PRO A 470 -35.22 -2.13 -2.52
CA PRO A 470 -35.98 -1.99 -1.29
C PRO A 470 -35.54 -0.75 -0.51
N ALA A 471 -36.52 -0.05 0.05
CA ALA A 471 -36.36 1.21 0.77
C ALA A 471 -35.40 1.09 1.98
N ALA A 472 -34.49 2.06 2.10
CA ALA A 472 -33.50 2.17 3.17
C ALA A 472 -34.11 2.58 4.54
N PRO A 473 -33.61 2.03 5.66
CA PRO A 473 -33.56 2.78 6.93
C PRO A 473 -32.28 2.49 7.76
N PRO A 474 -32.01 3.17 8.90
CA PRO A 474 -32.35 4.52 9.36
C PRO A 474 -31.10 5.43 9.54
N ALA A 475 -31.33 6.69 9.95
CA ALA A 475 -30.42 7.86 9.95
C ALA A 475 -28.96 7.69 10.47
N ALA A 476 -28.61 6.61 11.16
CA ALA A 476 -27.22 6.33 11.54
C ALA A 476 -26.37 5.80 10.35
N ALA A 477 -27.01 5.17 9.36
CA ALA A 477 -26.38 4.68 8.13
C ALA A 477 -25.87 5.81 7.21
N ALA A 478 -26.55 6.96 7.22
CA ALA A 478 -26.16 8.18 6.53
C ALA A 478 -24.85 8.77 7.09
N ALA A 479 -24.51 8.42 8.33
CA ALA A 479 -23.29 8.84 8.98
C ALA A 479 -22.07 8.14 8.35
N ALA A 480 -22.04 6.81 8.24
CA ALA A 480 -20.95 6.13 7.53
C ALA A 480 -20.91 6.47 6.02
N GLU A 481 -22.09 6.64 5.41
CA GLU A 481 -22.24 6.95 3.98
C GLU A 481 -21.66 8.31 3.61
N GLY A 482 -21.96 9.38 4.36
CA GLY A 482 -21.40 10.68 4.05
C GLY A 482 -19.88 10.76 4.27
N TYR A 483 -19.27 9.86 5.05
CA TYR A 483 -17.82 9.83 5.29
C TYR A 483 -17.12 9.19 4.08
N LEU A 484 -17.67 8.06 3.64
CA LEU A 484 -17.21 7.33 2.45
C LEU A 484 -17.47 8.13 1.15
N GLN A 485 -18.62 8.82 1.02
CA GLN A 485 -18.91 9.73 -0.10
C GLN A 485 -18.08 11.03 -0.07
N LYS A 486 -17.66 11.53 1.11
CA LYS A 486 -16.72 12.67 1.16
C LYS A 486 -15.34 12.29 0.67
N ARG A 487 -14.91 11.03 0.90
CA ARG A 487 -13.69 10.45 0.29
C ARG A 487 -13.81 10.30 -1.23
N SER A 488 -15.03 10.20 -1.80
CA SER A 488 -15.25 9.98 -3.23
C SER A 488 -15.27 11.23 -4.11
N ARG A 489 -15.21 12.45 -3.54
CA ARG A 489 -15.23 13.71 -4.34
C ARG A 489 -13.99 13.93 -5.24
N ILE A 490 -13.00 13.03 -5.20
CA ILE A 490 -11.79 13.06 -6.05
C ILE A 490 -11.82 11.98 -7.15
N LEU A 491 -12.88 11.17 -7.27
CA LEU A 491 -12.91 10.03 -8.21
C LEU A 491 -13.73 10.23 -9.49
N HIS A 492 -14.09 11.48 -9.83
CA HIS A 492 -14.75 11.78 -11.13
C HIS A 492 -13.79 11.85 -12.33
N ARG A 493 -12.51 11.49 -12.16
CA ARG A 493 -11.54 11.48 -13.26
C ARG A 493 -10.44 10.45 -12.99
N TRP A 494 -10.49 9.37 -13.76
CA TRP A 494 -9.56 8.25 -13.76
C TRP A 494 -8.16 8.68 -14.18
N GLU A 495 -7.20 8.64 -13.26
CA GLU A 495 -5.79 9.01 -13.49
C GLU A 495 -4.90 7.89 -12.91
N ARG A 496 -3.98 7.34 -13.71
CA ARG A 496 -3.47 5.96 -13.54
C ARG A 496 -1.94 5.89 -13.45
N VAL A 497 -1.42 5.08 -12.52
CA VAL A 497 -0.03 4.59 -12.50
C VAL A 497 -0.02 3.11 -12.88
N TYR A 498 0.90 2.71 -13.76
CA TYR A 498 1.01 1.33 -14.22
C TYR A 498 2.39 0.77 -13.90
N CYS A 499 2.45 -0.54 -13.61
CA CYS A 499 3.68 -1.31 -13.66
C CYS A 499 3.65 -2.32 -14.82
N ARG A 500 4.63 -2.26 -15.75
CA ARG A 500 4.97 -3.34 -16.70
C ARG A 500 5.94 -4.25 -16.00
N LEU A 501 5.85 -5.56 -16.18
CA LEU A 501 7.06 -6.38 -16.13
C LEU A 501 7.53 -6.61 -17.57
N LEU A 502 8.84 -6.62 -17.80
CA LEU A 502 9.41 -7.20 -19.01
C LEU A 502 10.18 -8.45 -18.55
N ASP A 503 9.86 -9.58 -19.17
CA ASP A 503 10.49 -10.91 -19.10
C ASP A 503 10.95 -11.47 -17.73
N GLY A 504 10.38 -12.63 -17.38
CA GLY A 504 11.07 -13.64 -16.55
C GLY A 504 11.37 -13.26 -15.10
N GLY A 505 10.74 -12.23 -14.54
CA GLY A 505 10.86 -11.89 -13.12
C GLY A 505 12.23 -11.35 -12.71
N ARG A 506 13.01 -10.76 -13.63
CA ARG A 506 14.09 -9.86 -13.23
C ARG A 506 13.55 -8.42 -13.32
N LEU A 507 13.16 -7.88 -12.17
CA LEU A 507 13.00 -6.44 -12.01
C LEU A 507 14.41 -5.84 -11.92
N ALA A 508 15.01 -5.54 -13.07
CA ALA A 508 16.28 -4.82 -13.12
C ALA A 508 15.98 -3.31 -13.07
N TYR A 509 16.38 -2.67 -11.97
CA TYR A 509 16.55 -1.22 -11.89
C TYR A 509 18.00 -0.92 -12.29
N ALA A 510 18.20 -0.09 -13.31
CA ALA A 510 19.54 0.39 -13.64
C ALA A 510 19.93 1.42 -12.58
N SER A 511 20.90 1.07 -11.72
CA SER A 511 21.41 1.98 -10.71
C SER A 511 22.19 3.15 -11.28
N GLU A 512 22.53 3.11 -12.57
CA GLU A 512 23.31 4.14 -13.25
C GLU A 512 22.50 4.81 -14.37
N PRO A 513 22.55 6.15 -14.47
CA PRO A 513 21.95 6.87 -15.59
C PRO A 513 22.63 6.43 -16.90
N PRO A 514 21.88 6.27 -18.00
CA PRO A 514 22.41 5.79 -19.29
C PRO A 514 23.41 6.73 -19.97
N ASN A 515 23.61 7.93 -19.43
CA ASN A 515 24.64 8.85 -19.86
C ASN A 515 25.70 8.88 -18.76
N GLY A 516 26.91 8.39 -19.06
CA GLY A 516 28.09 8.35 -18.17
C GLY A 516 28.61 9.73 -17.74
N GLU A 517 27.74 10.66 -17.37
CA GLU A 517 28.09 11.82 -16.58
C GLU A 517 28.31 11.39 -15.14
N SER A 518 29.54 10.92 -14.88
CA SER A 518 30.15 11.01 -13.56
C SER A 518 30.05 12.47 -13.10
N THR A 519 29.08 12.74 -12.22
CA THR A 519 29.05 13.97 -11.43
C THR A 519 29.38 13.62 -9.99
N ALA A 520 30.69 13.43 -9.78
CA ALA A 520 31.45 13.81 -8.59
C ALA A 520 30.76 13.64 -7.22
N SER A 521 30.43 12.39 -6.89
CA SER A 521 31.02 11.64 -5.78
C SER A 521 30.16 10.40 -5.61
N ASP A 522 30.74 9.23 -5.87
CA ASP A 522 30.08 7.92 -5.81
C ASP A 522 29.06 7.84 -4.64
N TRP A 523 27.75 7.68 -4.99
CA TRP A 523 26.58 7.43 -4.12
C TRP A 523 25.76 8.58 -3.50
#